data_AF-A0A9D9GKC3-F1
#
_entry.id   AF-A0A9D9GKC3-F1
#
_cell.length_a   1.000
_cell.length_b   1.000
_cell.length_c   1.000
_cell.angle_alpha   90.00
_cell.angle_beta   90.00
_cell.angle_gamma   90.00
#
_symmetry.space_group_name_H-M   'P 1'
#
loop_
_entity.id
_entity.type
_entity.pdbx_description
1 polymer ?
#
loop_
_entity_poly.entity_id
_entity_poly.type
_entity_poly.pdbx_seq_one_letter_code
_entity_poly.pdbx_strand_id
1 'polypeptide(L)' 'KTEAAAYELAAVLRSHFGQFVYGPDLPVVTRIQALHIRKIMVKLDVNTNVSPSKMIMKQCVDNILLHHKSVFVQIDVDPM' A
#
# COMPACT_ATOMS: atom_id res chain seq x y z
N LYS A 1 -2.51 -1.74 15.77
CA LYS A 1 -3.02 -0.58 15.00
C LYS A 1 -2.49 -0.60 13.58
N THR A 2 -1.17 -0.52 13.38
CA THR A 2 -0.54 -0.54 12.03
C THR A 2 -0.79 -1.82 11.24
N GLU A 3 -0.87 -2.99 11.90
CA GLU A 3 -1.17 -4.26 11.22
C GLU A 3 -2.56 -4.29 10.62
N ALA A 4 -3.58 -3.91 11.40
CA ALA A 4 -4.96 -3.84 10.92
C ALA A 4 -5.09 -2.90 9.72
N ALA A 5 -4.48 -1.70 9.80
CA ALA A 5 -4.45 -0.75 8.69
C ALA A 5 -3.74 -1.31 7.45
N ALA A 6 -2.64 -2.06 7.63
CA ALA A 6 -1.92 -2.69 6.53
C ALA A 6 -2.75 -3.80 5.84
N TYR A 7 -3.47 -4.63 6.62
CA TYR A 7 -4.36 -5.64 6.06
C TYR A 7 -5.57 -5.02 5.35
N GLU A 8 -6.16 -3.97 5.92
CA GLU A 8 -7.28 -3.25 5.31
C GLU A 8 -6.85 -2.59 3.99
N LEU A 9 -5.71 -1.90 3.99
CA LEU A 9 -5.14 -1.28 2.79
C LEU A 9 -4.81 -2.33 1.72
N ALA A 10 -4.25 -3.49 2.11
CA ALA A 10 -4.00 -4.59 1.19
C ALA A 10 -5.28 -5.19 0.61
N ALA A 11 -6.36 -5.30 1.41
CA ALA A 11 -7.65 -5.79 0.94
C ALA A 11 -8.28 -4.84 -0.08
N VAL A 12 -8.26 -3.52 0.20
CA VAL A 12 -8.72 -2.49 -0.74
C VAL A 12 -7.90 -2.52 -2.03
N LEU A 13 -6.57 -2.60 -1.94
CA LEU A 13 -5.70 -2.71 -3.11
C LEU A 13 -5.97 -4.00 -3.91
N ARG A 14 -6.25 -5.14 -3.25
CA ARG A 14 -6.62 -6.38 -3.94
C ARG A 14 -7.94 -6.27 -4.70
N SER A 15 -8.90 -5.50 -4.21
CA SER A 15 -10.15 -5.25 -4.95
C SER A 15 -9.91 -4.50 -6.27
N HIS A 16 -8.88 -3.65 -6.34
CA HIS A 16 -8.55 -2.86 -7.54
C HIS A 16 -7.51 -3.52 -8.45
N PHE A 17 -6.47 -4.12 -7.87
CA PHE A 17 -5.31 -4.68 -8.58
C PHE A 17 -5.29 -6.22 -8.57
N GLY A 18 -6.23 -6.89 -7.90
CA GLY A 18 -6.37 -8.34 -7.92
C GLY A 18 -5.12 -9.08 -7.43
N GLN A 19 -4.68 -10.04 -8.24
CA GLN A 19 -3.54 -10.92 -7.96
C GLN A 19 -2.17 -10.22 -7.96
N PHE A 20 -2.11 -8.96 -8.38
CA PHE A 20 -0.87 -8.20 -8.48
C PHE A 20 -0.39 -7.60 -7.16
N VAL A 21 -1.16 -7.78 -6.07
CA VAL A 21 -0.85 -7.26 -4.73
C VAL A 21 -0.19 -8.34 -3.87
N TYR A 22 1.07 -8.11 -3.53
CA TYR A 22 1.87 -8.93 -2.63
C TYR A 22 1.96 -8.26 -1.26
N GLY A 23 1.77 -9.03 -0.20
CA GLY A 23 1.82 -8.53 1.18
C GLY A 23 0.45 -8.13 1.74
N PRO A 24 0.37 -7.74 3.02
CA PRO A 24 1.37 -7.00 3.78
C PRO A 24 2.50 -7.86 4.36
N ASP A 25 3.71 -7.68 3.82
CA ASP A 25 4.89 -8.41 4.23
C ASP A 25 5.65 -7.70 5.36
N LEU A 26 6.47 -8.45 6.07
CA LEU A 26 7.38 -7.97 7.10
C LEU A 26 8.69 -7.57 6.41
N PRO A 27 9.01 -6.28 6.29
CA PRO A 27 10.31 -5.87 5.76
C PRO A 27 11.43 -6.39 6.66
N VAL A 28 12.64 -6.53 6.09
CA VAL A 28 13.86 -6.96 6.80
C VAL A 28 14.07 -6.16 8.10
N VAL A 29 13.69 -4.88 8.10
CA VAL A 29 13.63 -4.04 9.30
C VAL A 29 12.18 -3.78 9.67
N THR A 30 11.69 -4.48 10.70
CA THR A 30 10.29 -4.42 11.12
C THR A 30 9.97 -3.23 12.02
N ARG A 31 10.98 -2.60 12.66
CA ARG A 31 10.79 -1.47 13.58
C ARG A 31 11.97 -0.48 13.55
N ILE A 32 11.68 0.82 13.46
CA ILE A 32 12.67 1.91 13.60
C ILE A 32 12.11 2.94 14.57
N GLN A 33 12.85 3.29 15.63
CA GLN A 33 12.53 4.38 16.57
C GLN A 33 11.04 4.42 17.02
N ALA A 34 10.48 3.26 17.36
CA ALA A 34 9.08 3.01 17.75
C ALA A 34 8.03 2.89 16.61
N LEU A 35 8.36 3.13 15.35
CA LEU A 35 7.48 2.92 14.20
C LEU A 35 7.51 1.46 13.73
N HIS A 36 6.32 0.85 13.55
CA HIS A 36 6.18 -0.47 12.93
C HIS A 36 6.08 -0.29 11.41
N ILE A 37 6.94 -1.00 10.67
CA ILE A 37 7.03 -0.89 9.23
C ILE A 37 6.41 -2.15 8.60
N ARG A 38 5.52 -1.94 7.63
CA ARG A 38 4.91 -2.99 6.82
C ARG A 38 5.05 -2.60 5.36
N LYS A 39 5.34 -3.57 4.49
CA LYS A 39 5.51 -3.34 3.05
C LYS A 39 4.43 -4.07 2.27
N ILE A 40 3.80 -3.37 1.33
CA ILE A 40 2.90 -3.96 0.34
C ILE A 40 3.49 -3.62 -1.02
N MET A 41 3.61 -4.63 -1.88
CA MET A 41 4.18 -4.47 -3.22
C MET A 41 3.11 -4.76 -4.26
N VAL A 42 2.89 -3.82 -5.17
CA VAL A 42 1.93 -3.97 -6.26
C VAL A 42 2.70 -4.03 -7.56
N LYS A 43 2.61 -5.15 -8.28
CA LYS A 43 3.26 -5.33 -9.60
C LYS A 43 2.26 -5.07 -10.71
N LEU A 44 2.25 -3.87 -11.26
CA LEU A 44 1.43 -3.55 -12.42
C LEU A 44 2.07 -4.13 -13.68
N ASP A 45 1.25 -4.68 -14.59
CA ASP A 45 1.71 -5.13 -15.90
C ASP A 45 2.09 -3.92 -16.76
N VAL A 46 3.07 -4.07 -17.67
CA VAL A 46 3.58 -2.99 -18.55
C VAL A 46 2.48 -2.41 -19.44
N ASN A 47 1.44 -3.19 -19.72
CA ASN A 47 0.27 -2.77 -20.48
C ASN A 47 -0.75 -1.97 -19.64
N THR A 48 -0.56 -1.90 -18.33
CA THR A 48 -1.46 -1.19 -17.42
C THR A 48 -1.02 0.25 -17.32
N ASN A 49 -1.92 1.18 -17.66
CA ASN A 49 -1.60 2.59 -17.64
C ASN A 49 -1.30 3.04 -16.18
N VAL A 50 -0.09 3.57 -15.95
CA VAL A 50 0.41 3.92 -14.61
C VAL A 50 -0.34 5.12 -14.02
N SER A 51 -0.76 6.06 -14.87
CA SER A 51 -1.49 7.27 -14.48
C SER A 51 -2.82 7.00 -13.75
N PRO A 52 -3.78 6.22 -14.31
CA PRO A 52 -5.01 5.90 -13.59
C PRO A 52 -4.76 5.02 -12.36
N SER A 53 -3.80 4.12 -12.42
CA SER A 53 -3.43 3.25 -11.29
C SER A 53 -2.93 4.07 -10.09
N LYS A 54 -2.14 5.12 -10.33
CA LYS A 54 -1.67 6.05 -9.31
C LYS A 54 -2.81 6.82 -8.64
N MET A 55 -3.82 7.23 -9.42
CA MET A 55 -4.99 7.92 -8.90
C MET A 55 -5.80 7.01 -7.97
N ILE A 56 -6.05 5.77 -8.40
CA ILE A 56 -6.74 4.76 -7.58
C ILE A 56 -5.95 4.48 -6.30
N MET A 57 -4.64 4.26 -6.39
CA MET A 57 -3.78 4.04 -5.20
C MET A 57 -3.88 5.21 -4.22
N LYS A 58 -3.82 6.46 -4.71
CA LYS A 58 -3.93 7.64 -3.86
C LYS A 58 -5.29 7.69 -3.15
N GLN A 59 -6.39 7.40 -3.85
CA GLN A 59 -7.72 7.35 -3.25
C GLN A 59 -7.82 6.26 -2.16
N CYS A 60 -7.24 5.08 -2.40
CA CYS A 60 -7.21 4.01 -1.40
C CYS A 60 -6.42 4.44 -0.15
N VAL A 61 -5.29 5.12 -0.33
CA VAL A 61 -4.46 5.63 0.77
C VAL A 61 -5.19 6.72 1.55
N ASP A 62 -5.80 7.69 0.87
CA ASP A 62 -6.54 8.77 1.51
C ASP A 62 -7.70 8.21 2.38
N ASN A 63 -8.40 7.18 1.89
CA ASN A 63 -9.43 6.49 2.65
C ASN A 63 -8.90 5.82 3.93
N ILE A 64 -7.73 5.17 3.84
CA ILE A 64 -7.09 4.53 5.00
C ILE A 64 -6.58 5.57 6.00
N LEU A 65 -6.02 6.69 5.53
CA LEU A 65 -5.55 7.78 6.40
C LEU A 65 -6.69 8.48 7.14
N LEU A 66 -7.89 8.56 6.53
CA LEU A 66 -9.10 9.06 7.19
C LEU A 66 -9.48 8.20 8.40
N HIS A 67 -9.41 6.88 8.27
CA HIS A 67 -9.75 5.93 9.34
C HIS A 67 -8.60 5.71 10.33
N HIS A 68 -7.35 5.82 9.88
CA HIS A 68 -6.14 5.51 10.65
C HIS A 68 -5.14 6.67 10.65
N LYS A 69 -5.47 7.77 11.35
CA LYS A 69 -4.61 8.98 11.47
C LYS A 69 -3.22 8.78 12.07
N SER A 70 -2.95 7.62 12.67
CA SER A 70 -1.67 7.29 13.32
C SER A 70 -0.72 6.46 12.42
N VAL A 71 -1.13 6.20 11.18
CA VAL A 71 -0.35 5.42 10.21
C VAL A 71 0.20 6.36 9.15
N PHE A 72 1.46 6.17 8.79
CA PHE A 72 2.10 6.85 7.67
C PHE A 72 2.20 5.89 6.49
N VAL A 73 1.74 6.32 5.32
CA VAL A 73 1.76 5.52 4.10
C VAL A 73 2.54 6.27 3.04
N GLN A 74 3.56 5.62 2.49
CA GLN A 74 4.35 6.15 1.39
C GLN A 74 4.17 5.24 0.17
N ILE A 75 3.78 5.85 -0.96
CA ILE A 75 3.68 5.16 -2.24
C ILE A 75 4.97 5.43 -3.00
N ASP A 76 5.69 4.36 -3.34
CA ASP A 76 6.87 4.42 -4.19
C ASP A 76 6.49 3.90 -5.58
N VAL A 77 6.64 4.75 -6.60
CA VAL A 77 6.31 4.43 -8.00
C VAL A 77 7.55 4.73 -8.82
N ASP A 78 8.27 3.67 -9.19
CA ASP A 78 9.40 3.77 -10.09
C ASP A 78 8.91 4.17 -11.50
N PRO A 79 9.41 5.27 -12.09
CA PRO A 79 9.22 5.53 -13.51
C PRO A 79 10.05 4.50 -14.29
N MET A 80 9.37 3.61 -15.02
CA MET A 80 9.98 2.84 -16.11
C MET A 80 9.73 3.52 -17.45
#